data_AF-A0A3P5XVC9-F1
#
_entry.id   AF-A0A3P5XVC9-F1
#
_cell.length_a   1.000
_cell.length_b   1.000
_cell.length_c   1.000
_cell.angle_alpha   90.00
_cell.angle_beta   90.00
_cell.angle_gamma   90.00
#
_symmetry.space_group_name_H-M   'P 1'
#
loop_
_entity.id
_entity.type
_entity.pdbx_description
1 polymer ?
#
loop_
_entity_poly.entity_id
_entity_poly.type
_entity_poly.pdbx_seq_one_letter_code
_entity_poly.pdbx_strand_id
1 'polypeptide(L)'
;MLTRLAIRINSALETVFPEQRLYLKSDHGTHYLRLKPMTQALVVVIGALGLAWTIVATSLFMMQSIGAGSAREQTLRQGIMFEERLTLLSADRDLRATEALQAQERFNQALEQVSSMQGMLLASEDRRRELETGIDVIQNTLRRAIRERDEARAEISRLTVALSEQGGGATEMGRIRDTVATLDYLTGKLDATARERDSRSAEAEAARGELLLVQEERRALELRHDAIFAKLEEAVTVSVEPLEKMFRAAGMNPNDLIATVRKGYSGQGGPLTPISASSMGGTLSSSELRANAILKRMEEMDLYRLAAWKAPFANPILSGGVRMTSGFGSRNDPFGAGRRMHEGQDFAGAYGTPIYATADGTVIHAGWQSGYGRLIKIRHAFGVETRYAHLSQIRVEVGQKVSRGDRIGDMGNSGRSTGTHLHYEVRIGGAPVNPMTFIKAARDVF
;
A
#
# COMPACT_ATOMS: atom_id res chain seq x y z
N MET A 1 69.53 72.67 20.86
CA MET A 1 69.98 71.38 21.45
C MET A 1 69.57 70.15 20.64
N LEU A 2 68.42 70.16 19.94
CA LEU A 2 67.92 69.00 19.17
C LEU A 2 68.83 68.49 18.04
N THR A 3 69.62 69.36 17.40
CA THR A 3 70.45 68.98 16.25
C THR A 3 71.69 68.16 16.61
N ARG A 4 72.32 68.40 17.78
CA ARG A 4 73.50 67.62 18.20
C ARG A 4 73.13 66.21 18.65
N LEU A 5 71.97 66.02 19.27
CA LEU A 5 71.48 64.72 19.71
C LEU A 5 71.12 63.84 18.50
N ALA A 6 70.41 64.40 17.51
CA ALA A 6 70.06 63.70 16.29
C ALA A 6 71.30 63.23 15.50
N ILE A 7 72.37 64.05 15.45
CA ILE A 7 73.62 63.69 14.78
C ILE A 7 74.34 62.55 15.52
N ARG A 8 74.39 62.58 16.86
CA ARG A 8 74.97 61.49 17.66
C ARG A 8 74.21 60.17 17.51
N ILE A 9 72.87 60.23 17.53
CA ILE A 9 72.02 59.05 17.35
C ILE A 9 72.22 58.48 15.94
N ASN A 10 72.29 59.34 14.92
CA ASN A 10 72.45 58.89 13.54
C ASN A 10 73.83 58.27 13.29
N SER A 11 74.90 58.81 13.89
CA SER A 11 76.25 58.22 13.86
C SER A 11 76.32 56.87 14.60
N ALA A 12 75.64 56.74 15.74
CA ALA A 12 75.61 55.47 16.47
C ALA A 12 74.80 54.39 15.74
N LEU A 13 73.75 54.77 15.02
CA LEU A 13 72.94 53.85 14.22
C LEU A 13 73.58 53.48 12.88
N GLU A 14 74.54 54.25 12.38
CA GLU A 14 75.19 54.02 11.08
C GLU A 14 75.95 52.69 11.02
N THR A 15 76.42 52.18 12.16
CA THR A 15 77.07 50.87 12.24
C THR A 15 76.13 49.69 12.00
N VAL A 16 74.82 49.87 12.24
CA VAL A 16 73.79 48.83 12.10
C VAL A 16 72.87 49.08 10.90
N PHE A 17 72.53 50.34 10.66
CA PHE A 17 71.73 50.83 9.55
C PHE A 17 72.57 51.82 8.73
N PRO A 18 73.50 51.35 7.90
CA PRO A 18 74.29 52.23 7.06
C PRO A 18 73.37 53.02 6.13
N GLU A 19 73.79 54.21 5.74
CA GLU A 19 73.00 55.03 4.83
C GLU A 19 72.80 54.32 3.49
N GLN A 20 71.53 54.13 3.12
CA GLN A 20 71.15 53.49 1.86
C GLN A 20 70.53 54.51 0.93
N ARG A 21 70.85 54.39 -0.36
CA ARG A 21 70.25 55.18 -1.42
C ARG A 21 69.41 54.24 -2.28
N LEU A 22 68.10 54.40 -2.20
CA LEU A 22 67.19 53.66 -3.05
C LEU A 22 67.03 54.42 -4.35
N TYR A 23 67.50 53.85 -5.45
CA TYR A 23 67.33 54.42 -6.78
C TYR A 23 66.04 53.88 -7.38
N LEU A 24 65.08 54.77 -7.56
CA LEU A 24 63.82 54.48 -8.23
C LEU A 24 63.94 55.00 -9.67
N LYS A 25 64.04 54.07 -10.61
CA LYS A 25 64.07 54.39 -12.04
C LYS A 25 62.63 54.43 -12.54
N SER A 26 62.22 55.58 -13.07
CA SER A 26 60.96 55.75 -13.80
C SER A 26 61.25 56.14 -15.25
N ASP A 27 60.24 56.07 -16.12
CA ASP A 27 60.36 56.39 -17.55
C ASP A 27 60.75 57.86 -17.83
N HIS A 28 60.62 58.74 -16.84
CA HIS A 28 60.93 60.17 -16.95
C HIS A 28 62.16 60.60 -16.14
N GLY A 29 62.89 59.68 -15.50
CA GLY A 29 64.12 60.00 -14.78
C GLY A 29 64.51 59.00 -13.69
N THR A 30 65.70 59.17 -13.13
CA THR A 30 66.13 58.43 -11.93
C THR A 30 66.04 59.34 -10.72
N HIS A 31 65.12 59.01 -9.80
CA HIS A 31 65.05 59.67 -8.51
C HIS A 31 65.74 58.79 -7.47
N TYR A 32 66.51 59.38 -6.57
CA TYR A 32 67.08 58.66 -5.45
C TYR A 32 66.47 59.13 -4.14
N LEU A 33 66.12 58.17 -3.29
CA LEU A 33 65.69 58.43 -1.92
C LEU A 33 66.84 58.09 -0.97
N ARG A 34 67.28 59.08 -0.19
CA ARG A 34 68.31 58.89 0.83
C ARG A 34 67.66 58.42 2.13
N LEU A 35 67.83 57.15 2.46
CA LEU A 35 67.35 56.56 3.71
C LEU A 35 68.42 56.75 4.78
N LYS A 36 68.22 57.75 5.64
CA LYS A 36 69.10 57.99 6.80
C LYS A 36 69.00 56.82 7.79
N PRO A 37 70.08 56.50 8.52
CA PRO A 37 70.07 55.44 9.56
C PRO A 37 68.85 55.50 10.49
N MET A 38 68.51 56.70 10.98
CA MET A 38 67.34 56.89 11.86
C MET A 38 65.99 56.54 11.20
N THR A 39 65.82 56.82 9.89
CA THR A 39 64.58 56.49 9.18
C THR A 39 64.44 54.99 8.94
N GLN A 40 65.56 54.29 8.68
CA GLN A 40 65.55 52.84 8.52
C GLN A 40 65.20 52.14 9.85
N ALA A 41 65.79 52.58 10.95
CA ALA A 41 65.49 52.07 12.29
C ALA A 41 64.00 52.24 12.66
N LEU A 42 63.42 53.40 12.36
CA LEU A 42 62.00 53.67 12.59
C LEU A 42 61.10 52.72 11.80
N VAL A 43 61.39 52.50 10.51
CA VAL A 43 60.62 51.57 9.65
C VAL A 43 60.68 50.14 10.18
N VAL A 44 61.85 49.68 10.63
CA VAL A 44 62.01 48.33 11.22
C VAL A 44 61.21 48.19 12.52
N VAL A 45 61.26 49.19 13.40
CA VAL A 45 60.51 49.17 14.67
C VAL A 45 59.00 49.15 14.41
N ILE A 46 58.51 49.98 13.48
CA ILE A 46 57.08 50.00 13.11
C ILE A 46 56.66 48.66 12.50
N GLY A 47 57.48 48.08 11.61
CA GLY A 47 57.22 46.76 11.03
C GLY A 47 57.18 45.65 12.08
N ALA A 48 58.11 45.66 13.03
CA ALA A 48 58.16 44.69 14.12
C ALA A 48 56.94 44.80 15.04
N LEU A 49 56.50 46.01 15.38
CA LEU A 49 55.28 46.24 16.16
C LEU A 49 54.03 45.77 15.42
N GLY A 50 53.94 46.01 14.10
CA GLY A 50 52.85 45.50 13.28
C GLY A 50 52.77 43.98 13.27
N LEU A 51 53.90 43.30 13.08
CA LEU A 51 53.98 41.83 13.14
C LEU A 51 53.58 41.30 14.52
N ALA A 52 54.13 41.89 15.60
CA ALA A 52 53.78 41.51 16.96
C ALA A 52 52.26 41.65 17.21
N TRP A 53 51.66 42.75 16.74
CA TRP A 53 50.21 42.96 16.84
C TRP A 53 49.41 41.89 16.08
N THR A 54 49.80 41.54 14.86
CA THR A 54 49.10 40.49 14.09
C THR A 54 49.15 39.14 14.78
N ILE A 55 50.29 38.77 15.37
CA ILE A 55 50.44 37.52 16.12
C ILE A 55 49.49 37.49 17.32
N VAL A 56 49.44 38.58 18.10
CA VAL A 56 48.56 38.67 19.27
C VAL A 56 47.09 38.63 18.86
N ALA A 57 46.70 39.37 17.82
CA ALA A 57 45.33 39.40 17.32
C ALA A 57 44.87 38.02 16.81
N THR A 58 45.71 37.32 16.05
CA THR A 58 45.41 35.97 15.56
C THR A 58 45.32 34.96 16.71
N SER A 59 46.19 35.08 17.73
CA SER A 59 46.14 34.23 18.92
C SER A 59 44.86 34.41 19.72
N LEU A 60 44.39 35.65 19.90
CA LEU A 60 43.14 35.93 20.62
C LEU A 60 41.93 35.37 19.86
N PHE A 61 41.90 35.51 18.53
CA PHE A 61 40.83 34.98 17.71
C PHE A 61 40.78 33.44 17.75
N MET A 62 41.94 32.77 17.71
CA MET A 62 42.03 31.31 17.85
C MET A 62 41.57 30.80 19.23
N MET A 63 41.90 31.52 20.31
CA MET A 63 41.40 31.18 21.65
C MET A 63 39.88 31.30 21.76
N GLN A 64 39.28 32.28 21.10
CA GLN A 64 37.82 32.45 21.10
C GLN A 64 37.10 31.44 20.20
N SER A 65 37.69 31.03 19.08
CA SER A 65 37.06 30.08 18.14
C SER A 65 37.15 28.62 18.61
N ILE A 66 38.13 28.28 19.45
CA ILE A 66 38.36 26.93 19.97
C ILE A 66 37.81 26.74 21.40
N GLY A 67 37.40 27.82 22.06
CA GLY A 67 36.85 27.79 23.42
C GLY A 67 35.48 27.12 23.50
N ALA A 68 35.45 25.83 23.88
CA ALA A 68 34.46 24.98 24.60
C ALA A 68 32.92 25.26 24.59
N GLY A 69 32.42 26.44 24.24
CA GLY A 69 31.00 26.79 24.26
C GLY A 69 30.19 26.14 23.14
N SER A 70 30.75 25.98 21.94
CA SER A 70 30.01 25.46 20.79
C SER A 70 29.75 23.94 20.86
N ALA A 71 30.75 23.15 21.30
CA ALA A 71 30.63 21.70 21.34
C ALA A 71 29.64 21.23 22.42
N ARG A 72 29.72 21.79 23.64
CA ARG A 72 28.82 21.42 24.75
C ARG A 72 27.37 21.83 24.47
N GLU A 73 27.17 23.01 23.89
CA GLU A 73 25.84 23.48 23.51
C GLU A 73 25.25 22.67 22.34
N GLN A 74 26.09 22.20 21.41
CA GLN A 74 25.68 21.28 20.35
C GLN A 74 25.28 19.91 20.92
N THR A 75 26.02 19.36 21.88
CA THR A 75 25.64 18.10 22.55
C THR A 75 24.32 18.24 23.33
N LEU A 76 24.11 19.37 24.03
CA LEU A 76 22.84 19.64 24.72
C LEU A 76 21.67 19.74 23.74
N ARG A 77 21.85 20.46 22.62
CA ARG A 77 20.83 20.52 21.56
C ARG A 77 20.54 19.14 20.95
N GLN A 78 21.57 18.34 20.72
CA GLN A 78 21.40 16.97 20.23
C GLN A 78 20.67 16.07 21.24
N GLY A 79 20.93 16.24 22.54
CA GLY A 79 20.23 15.54 23.61
C GLY A 79 18.73 15.87 23.63
N ILE A 80 18.38 17.16 23.60
CA ILE A 80 16.99 17.63 23.57
C ILE A 80 16.25 17.08 22.33
N MET A 81 16.85 17.16 21.14
CA MET A 81 16.25 16.63 19.92
C MET A 81 16.08 15.10 19.96
N PHE A 82 16.98 14.40 20.65
CA PHE A 82 16.89 12.95 20.82
C PHE A 82 15.75 12.57 21.78
N GLU A 83 15.61 13.28 22.91
CA GLU A 83 14.50 13.10 23.86
C GLU A 83 13.13 13.40 23.23
N GLU A 84 13.04 14.48 22.45
CA GLU A 84 11.82 14.80 21.69
C GLU A 84 11.47 13.68 20.71
N ARG A 85 12.47 13.16 19.98
CA ARG A 85 12.27 12.06 19.05
C ARG A 85 11.85 10.76 19.75
N LEU A 86 12.42 10.45 20.91
CA LEU A 86 12.01 9.29 21.72
C LEU A 86 10.57 9.42 22.19
N THR A 87 10.17 10.63 22.59
CA THR A 87 8.79 10.91 23.03
C THR A 87 7.79 10.73 21.89
N LEU A 88 8.10 11.26 20.71
CA LEU A 88 7.30 11.07 19.50
C LEU A 88 7.21 9.58 19.10
N LEU A 89 8.33 8.85 19.18
CA LEU A 89 8.35 7.42 18.85
C LEU A 89 7.52 6.59 19.84
N SER A 90 7.57 6.93 21.13
CA SER A 90 6.73 6.27 22.15
C SER A 90 5.26 6.56 21.89
N ALA A 91 4.90 7.81 21.58
CA ALA A 91 3.53 8.18 21.27
C ALA A 91 2.99 7.45 20.03
N ASP A 92 3.79 7.33 18.96
CA ASP A 92 3.40 6.55 17.77
C ASP A 92 3.28 5.06 18.10
N ARG A 93 4.21 4.47 18.87
CA ARG A 93 4.10 3.09 19.33
C ARG A 93 2.79 2.85 20.11
N ASP A 94 2.45 3.74 21.03
CA ASP A 94 1.27 3.61 21.87
C ASP A 94 -0.02 3.79 21.05
N LEU A 95 -0.01 4.69 20.06
CA LEU A 95 -1.08 4.84 19.06
C LEU A 95 -1.26 3.55 18.25
N ARG A 96 -0.16 2.96 17.74
CA ARG A 96 -0.21 1.70 16.99
C ARG A 96 -0.70 0.54 17.84
N ALA A 97 -0.30 0.48 19.11
CA ALA A 97 -0.78 -0.54 20.04
C ALA A 97 -2.30 -0.42 20.28
N THR A 98 -2.81 0.79 20.44
CA THR A 98 -4.25 1.03 20.58
C THR A 98 -5.02 0.75 19.30
N GLU A 99 -4.52 1.13 18.13
CA GLU A 99 -5.09 0.76 16.83
C GLU A 99 -5.16 -0.76 16.64
N ALA A 100 -4.11 -1.49 17.02
CA ALA A 100 -4.06 -2.94 16.94
C ALA A 100 -5.09 -3.61 17.86
N LEU A 101 -5.23 -3.13 19.10
CA LEU A 101 -6.24 -3.62 20.04
C LEU A 101 -7.67 -3.38 19.50
N GLN A 102 -7.95 -2.18 18.97
CA GLN A 102 -9.25 -1.88 18.36
C GLN A 102 -9.51 -2.73 17.11
N ALA A 103 -8.49 -2.97 16.29
CA ALA A 103 -8.62 -3.84 15.13
C ALA A 103 -8.93 -5.29 15.54
N GLN A 104 -8.28 -5.79 16.60
CA GLN A 104 -8.55 -7.11 17.17
C GLN A 104 -9.97 -7.21 17.73
N GLU A 105 -10.47 -6.17 18.39
CA GLU A 105 -11.84 -6.12 18.89
C GLU A 105 -12.87 -6.15 17.75
N ARG A 106 -12.67 -5.34 16.69
CA ARG A 106 -13.51 -5.38 15.49
C ARG A 106 -13.47 -6.74 14.79
N PHE A 107 -12.29 -7.37 14.76
CA PHE A 107 -12.13 -8.70 14.19
C PHE A 107 -12.91 -9.76 14.99
N ASN A 108 -12.85 -9.72 16.32
CA ASN A 108 -13.60 -10.61 17.18
C ASN A 108 -15.12 -10.41 17.02
N GLN A 109 -15.59 -9.17 16.93
CA GLN A 109 -17.00 -8.86 16.64
C GLN A 109 -17.44 -9.42 15.28
N ALA A 110 -16.60 -9.27 14.25
CA ALA A 110 -16.86 -9.83 12.94
C ALA A 110 -16.92 -11.38 12.96
N LEU A 111 -16.02 -12.03 13.72
CA LEU A 111 -16.02 -13.48 13.93
C LEU A 111 -17.31 -13.96 14.61
N GLU A 112 -17.77 -13.24 15.63
CA GLU A 112 -19.03 -13.52 16.31
C GLU A 112 -20.22 -13.37 15.37
N GLN A 113 -20.22 -12.33 14.53
CA GLN A 113 -21.25 -12.11 13.52
C GLN A 113 -21.25 -13.22 12.45
N VAL A 114 -20.08 -13.66 12.00
CA VAL A 114 -19.93 -14.81 11.08
C VAL A 114 -20.42 -16.09 11.72
N SER A 115 -20.09 -16.35 12.99
CA SER A 115 -20.58 -17.51 13.72
C SER A 115 -22.11 -17.50 13.85
N SER A 116 -22.70 -16.33 14.13
CA SER A 116 -24.16 -16.15 14.16
C SER A 116 -24.79 -16.41 12.79
N MET A 117 -24.19 -15.88 11.72
CA MET A 117 -24.62 -16.16 10.34
C MET A 117 -24.54 -17.64 10.00
N GLN A 118 -23.46 -18.33 10.38
CA GLN A 118 -23.31 -19.78 10.18
C GLN A 118 -24.38 -20.55 10.96
N GLY A 119 -24.70 -20.14 12.19
CA GLY A 119 -25.79 -20.71 12.98
C GLY A 119 -27.15 -20.55 12.29
N MET A 120 -27.45 -19.36 11.74
CA MET A 120 -28.66 -19.12 10.96
C MET A 120 -28.70 -19.95 9.67
N LEU A 121 -27.56 -20.12 9.00
CA LEU A 121 -27.45 -20.88 7.75
C LEU A 121 -27.63 -22.38 7.99
N LEU A 122 -27.05 -22.92 9.07
CA LEU A 122 -27.29 -24.30 9.53
C LEU A 122 -28.76 -24.50 9.91
N ALA A 123 -29.35 -23.59 10.68
CA ALA A 123 -30.76 -23.66 11.04
C ALA A 123 -31.69 -23.58 9.82
N SER A 124 -31.29 -22.86 8.77
CA SER A 124 -32.01 -22.81 7.48
C SER A 124 -31.89 -24.12 6.71
N GLU A 125 -30.69 -24.71 6.64
CA GLU A 125 -30.47 -26.01 5.99
C GLU A 125 -31.21 -27.15 6.71
N ASP A 126 -31.22 -27.16 8.04
CA ASP A 126 -32.00 -28.12 8.82
C ASP A 126 -33.51 -27.97 8.53
N ARG A 127 -34.01 -26.73 8.46
CA ARG A 127 -35.40 -26.45 8.07
C ARG A 127 -35.71 -26.92 6.65
N ARG A 128 -34.75 -26.79 5.71
CA ARG A 128 -34.89 -27.32 4.35
C ARG A 128 -34.98 -28.84 4.36
N ARG A 129 -34.14 -29.53 5.15
CA ARG A 129 -34.20 -31.00 5.31
C ARG A 129 -35.51 -31.47 5.94
N GLU A 130 -36.01 -30.75 6.94
CA GLU A 130 -37.31 -31.02 7.55
C GLU A 130 -38.45 -30.86 6.53
N LEU A 131 -38.41 -29.80 5.72
CA LEU A 131 -39.36 -29.59 4.62
C LEU A 131 -39.29 -30.70 3.57
N GLU A 132 -38.09 -31.12 3.17
CA GLU A 132 -37.88 -32.19 2.20
C GLU A 132 -38.43 -33.53 2.72
N THR A 133 -38.15 -33.86 3.97
CA THR A 133 -38.71 -35.03 4.66
C THR A 133 -40.23 -34.92 4.81
N GLY A 134 -40.74 -33.72 5.12
CA GLY A 134 -42.16 -33.42 5.20
C GLY A 134 -42.87 -33.61 3.86
N ILE A 135 -42.27 -33.19 2.75
CA ILE A 135 -42.78 -33.42 1.40
C ILE A 135 -42.87 -34.91 1.10
N ASP A 136 -41.87 -35.71 1.45
CA ASP A 136 -41.90 -37.17 1.26
C ASP A 136 -43.03 -37.83 2.08
N VAL A 137 -43.23 -37.41 3.33
CA VAL A 137 -44.34 -37.88 4.16
C VAL A 137 -45.69 -37.48 3.54
N ILE A 138 -45.83 -36.24 3.07
CA ILE A 138 -47.04 -35.75 2.39
C ILE A 138 -47.30 -36.55 1.12
N GLN A 139 -46.28 -36.79 0.28
CA GLN A 139 -46.42 -37.58 -0.95
C GLN A 139 -46.84 -39.03 -0.66
N ASN A 140 -46.25 -39.66 0.36
CA ASN A 140 -46.64 -41.01 0.77
C ASN A 140 -48.06 -41.07 1.34
N THR A 141 -48.43 -40.07 2.15
CA THR A 141 -49.78 -39.96 2.72
C THR A 141 -50.81 -39.72 1.60
N LEU A 142 -50.48 -38.90 0.61
CA LEU A 142 -51.31 -38.65 -0.57
C LEU A 142 -51.48 -39.92 -1.40
N ARG A 143 -50.40 -40.68 -1.68
CA ARG A 143 -50.48 -41.97 -2.39
C ARG A 143 -51.33 -42.99 -1.64
N ARG A 144 -51.26 -43.02 -0.31
CA ARG A 144 -52.09 -43.90 0.52
C ARG A 144 -53.56 -43.48 0.45
N ALA A 145 -53.86 -42.20 0.65
CA ALA A 145 -55.22 -41.66 0.59
C ALA A 145 -55.87 -41.86 -0.79
N ILE A 146 -55.11 -41.73 -1.88
CA ILE A 146 -55.60 -42.03 -3.25
C ILE A 146 -55.98 -43.50 -3.37
N ARG A 147 -55.15 -44.43 -2.85
CA ARG A 147 -55.45 -45.87 -2.86
C ARG A 147 -56.69 -46.20 -2.04
N GLU A 148 -56.79 -45.70 -0.82
CA GLU A 148 -57.97 -45.89 0.04
C GLU A 148 -59.25 -45.35 -0.61
N ARG A 149 -59.17 -44.18 -1.28
CA ARG A 149 -60.27 -43.63 -2.07
C ARG A 149 -60.69 -44.57 -3.20
N ASP A 150 -59.72 -45.11 -3.94
CA ASP A 150 -59.99 -45.97 -5.09
C ASP A 150 -60.57 -47.33 -4.66
N GLU A 151 -60.09 -47.89 -3.54
CA GLU A 151 -60.65 -49.08 -2.90
C GLU A 151 -62.09 -48.83 -2.41
N ALA A 152 -62.34 -47.72 -1.71
CA ALA A 152 -63.68 -47.37 -1.25
C ALA A 152 -64.66 -47.19 -2.42
N ARG A 153 -64.21 -46.58 -3.53
CA ARG A 153 -65.02 -46.47 -4.76
C ARG A 153 -65.32 -47.85 -5.37
N ALA A 154 -64.35 -48.75 -5.40
CA ALA A 154 -64.56 -50.11 -5.90
C ALA A 154 -65.54 -50.89 -5.01
N GLU A 155 -65.45 -50.74 -3.69
CA GLU A 155 -66.36 -51.37 -2.71
C GLU A 155 -67.79 -50.84 -2.87
N ILE A 156 -67.97 -49.51 -3.00
CA ILE A 156 -69.27 -48.89 -3.28
C ILE A 156 -69.86 -49.43 -4.59
N SER A 157 -69.06 -49.55 -5.66
CA SER A 157 -69.52 -50.14 -6.91
C SER A 157 -69.94 -51.60 -6.74
N ARG A 158 -69.19 -52.42 -5.99
CA ARG A 158 -69.57 -53.82 -5.71
C ARG A 158 -70.86 -53.93 -4.89
N LEU A 159 -70.98 -53.14 -3.82
CA LEU A 159 -72.16 -53.09 -2.97
C LEU A 159 -73.40 -52.62 -3.74
N THR A 160 -73.24 -51.64 -4.64
CA THR A 160 -74.33 -51.16 -5.51
C THR A 160 -74.83 -52.25 -6.45
N VAL A 161 -73.92 -53.06 -7.02
CA VAL A 161 -74.29 -54.23 -7.83
C VAL A 161 -74.96 -55.32 -6.99
N ALA A 162 -74.42 -55.65 -5.81
CA ALA A 162 -75.02 -56.64 -4.91
C ALA A 162 -76.42 -56.23 -4.41
N LEU A 163 -76.63 -54.95 -4.10
CA LEU A 163 -77.93 -54.38 -3.72
C LEU A 163 -78.95 -54.44 -4.87
N SER A 164 -78.50 -54.35 -6.12
CA SER A 164 -79.38 -54.51 -7.29
C SER A 164 -79.78 -55.98 -7.54
N GLU A 165 -79.02 -56.96 -7.02
CA GLU A 165 -79.32 -58.39 -7.14
C GLU A 165 -80.20 -58.93 -5.99
N GLN A 166 -80.23 -58.27 -4.82
CA GLN A 166 -80.90 -58.77 -3.60
C GLN A 166 -82.37 -58.28 -3.44
N GLY A 167 -83.05 -58.02 -4.55
CA GLY A 167 -84.41 -57.46 -4.60
C GLY A 167 -85.57 -58.41 -4.26
N GLY A 168 -85.42 -59.33 -3.29
CA GLY A 168 -86.46 -60.32 -2.96
C GLY A 168 -86.52 -60.70 -1.49
N GLY A 169 -87.50 -60.16 -0.75
CA GLY A 169 -87.95 -60.73 0.53
C GLY A 169 -87.81 -59.85 1.77
N ALA A 170 -88.50 -58.71 1.81
CA ALA A 170 -88.79 -58.01 3.08
C ALA A 170 -90.11 -57.26 2.96
N THR A 171 -90.96 -57.26 4.00
CA THR A 171 -92.26 -56.57 4.03
C THR A 171 -92.13 -55.06 3.72
N GLU A 172 -93.11 -54.49 3.01
CA GLU A 172 -93.16 -53.09 2.53
C GLU A 172 -92.69 -52.05 3.57
N MET A 173 -93.15 -52.18 4.82
CA MET A 173 -92.78 -51.29 5.93
C MET A 173 -91.32 -51.42 6.40
N GLY A 174 -90.72 -52.60 6.30
CA GLY A 174 -89.32 -52.83 6.67
C GLY A 174 -88.36 -52.27 5.63
N ARG A 175 -88.70 -52.43 4.34
CA ARG A 175 -87.95 -51.84 3.23
C ARG A 175 -87.96 -50.31 3.27
N ILE A 176 -89.09 -49.69 3.59
CA ILE A 176 -89.18 -48.22 3.73
C ILE A 176 -88.35 -47.72 4.92
N ARG A 177 -88.30 -48.46 6.04
CA ARG A 177 -87.49 -48.08 7.20
C ARG A 177 -85.99 -48.21 6.93
N ASP A 178 -85.56 -49.31 6.30
CA ASP A 178 -84.15 -49.52 5.95
C ASP A 178 -83.68 -48.55 4.87
N THR A 179 -84.50 -48.26 3.86
CA THR A 179 -84.11 -47.26 2.84
C THR A 179 -83.99 -45.87 3.44
N VAL A 180 -84.88 -45.47 4.35
CA VAL A 180 -84.78 -44.19 5.06
C VAL A 180 -83.54 -44.13 5.95
N ALA A 181 -83.24 -45.20 6.71
CA ALA A 181 -82.05 -45.25 7.56
C ALA A 181 -80.73 -45.25 6.76
N THR A 182 -80.71 -45.94 5.61
CA THR A 182 -79.55 -45.99 4.72
C THR A 182 -79.35 -44.65 4.01
N LEU A 183 -80.45 -44.00 3.60
CA LEU A 183 -80.41 -42.67 2.99
C LEU A 183 -79.91 -41.62 4.01
N ASP A 184 -80.35 -41.69 5.26
CA ASP A 184 -79.89 -40.80 6.33
C ASP A 184 -78.39 -40.99 6.63
N TYR A 185 -77.93 -42.24 6.74
CA TYR A 185 -76.50 -42.57 6.92
C TYR A 185 -75.63 -42.10 5.74
N LEU A 186 -76.06 -42.35 4.51
CA LEU A 186 -75.35 -41.90 3.30
C LEU A 186 -75.31 -40.37 3.19
N THR A 187 -76.42 -39.70 3.53
CA THR A 187 -76.49 -38.23 3.52
C THR A 187 -75.54 -37.65 4.57
N GLY A 188 -75.51 -38.21 5.79
CA GLY A 188 -74.57 -37.80 6.84
C GLY A 188 -73.09 -38.06 6.47
N LYS A 189 -72.78 -39.17 5.80
CA LYS A 189 -71.42 -39.47 5.32
C LYS A 189 -70.99 -38.58 4.15
N LEU A 190 -71.89 -38.29 3.21
CA LEU A 190 -71.64 -37.38 2.09
C LEU A 190 -71.44 -35.94 2.58
N ASP A 191 -72.24 -35.47 3.55
CA ASP A 191 -72.08 -34.16 4.18
C ASP A 191 -70.74 -34.04 4.92
N ALA A 192 -70.35 -35.06 5.70
CA ALA A 192 -69.04 -35.11 6.36
C ALA A 192 -67.87 -35.09 5.37
N THR A 193 -67.96 -35.87 4.29
CA THR A 193 -66.94 -35.95 3.24
C THR A 193 -66.85 -34.64 2.45
N ALA A 194 -67.98 -33.98 2.19
CA ALA A 194 -68.03 -32.68 1.54
C ALA A 194 -67.33 -31.61 2.40
N ARG A 195 -67.62 -31.56 3.71
CA ARG A 195 -66.94 -30.64 4.64
C ARG A 195 -65.43 -30.89 4.72
N GLU A 196 -65.01 -32.14 4.76
CA GLU A 196 -63.58 -32.49 4.79
C GLU A 196 -62.88 -32.10 3.48
N ARG A 197 -63.50 -32.36 2.32
CA ARG A 197 -62.98 -31.91 1.02
C ARG A 197 -62.82 -30.40 0.99
N ASP A 198 -63.83 -29.67 1.45
CA ASP A 198 -63.83 -28.21 1.43
C ASP A 198 -62.76 -27.64 2.36
N SER A 199 -62.54 -28.25 3.54
CA SER A 199 -61.43 -27.86 4.43
C SER A 199 -60.07 -28.11 3.81
N ARG A 200 -59.85 -29.29 3.20
CA ARG A 200 -58.58 -29.60 2.52
C ARG A 200 -58.35 -28.72 1.30
N SER A 201 -59.41 -28.34 0.58
CA SER A 201 -59.31 -27.43 -0.55
C SER A 201 -58.90 -26.03 -0.09
N ALA A 202 -59.45 -25.55 1.03
CA ALA A 202 -59.07 -24.28 1.64
C ALA A 202 -57.62 -24.29 2.15
N GLU A 203 -57.17 -25.38 2.79
CA GLU A 203 -55.78 -25.55 3.22
C GLU A 203 -54.82 -25.59 2.02
N ALA A 204 -55.17 -26.29 0.95
CA ALA A 204 -54.37 -26.35 -0.27
C ALA A 204 -54.26 -24.98 -0.95
N GLU A 205 -55.32 -24.16 -0.95
CA GLU A 205 -55.27 -22.79 -1.45
C GLU A 205 -54.40 -21.89 -0.56
N ALA A 206 -54.49 -22.03 0.77
CA ALA A 206 -53.65 -21.28 1.71
C ALA A 206 -52.15 -21.60 1.53
N ALA A 207 -51.80 -22.89 1.43
CA ALA A 207 -50.42 -23.33 1.17
C ALA A 207 -49.90 -22.84 -0.19
N ARG A 208 -50.74 -22.79 -1.24
CA ARG A 208 -50.35 -22.19 -2.53
C ARG A 208 -50.06 -20.70 -2.41
N GLY A 209 -50.85 -19.97 -1.61
CA GLY A 209 -50.61 -18.56 -1.31
C GLY A 209 -49.26 -18.31 -0.64
N GLU A 210 -48.92 -19.14 0.36
CA GLU A 210 -47.65 -19.06 1.08
C GLU A 210 -46.45 -19.39 0.17
N LEU A 211 -46.60 -20.39 -0.70
CA LEU A 211 -45.54 -20.79 -1.65
C LEU A 211 -45.24 -19.69 -2.66
N LEU A 212 -46.25 -18.94 -3.11
CA LEU A 212 -46.07 -17.76 -3.95
C LEU A 212 -45.30 -16.65 -3.21
N LEU A 213 -45.63 -16.38 -1.95
CA LEU A 213 -44.92 -15.40 -1.13
C LEU A 213 -43.44 -15.76 -0.95
N VAL A 214 -43.15 -17.01 -0.62
CA VAL A 214 -41.77 -17.50 -0.47
C VAL A 214 -41.00 -17.42 -1.79
N GLN A 215 -41.64 -17.72 -2.93
CA GLN A 215 -41.01 -17.57 -4.24
C GLN A 215 -40.68 -16.11 -4.57
N GLU A 216 -41.57 -15.18 -4.24
CA GLU A 216 -41.31 -13.74 -4.43
C GLU A 216 -40.20 -13.24 -3.51
N GLU A 217 -40.17 -13.66 -2.25
CA GLU A 217 -39.08 -13.34 -1.33
C GLU A 217 -37.74 -13.89 -1.83
N ARG A 218 -37.71 -15.13 -2.32
CA ARG A 218 -36.51 -15.74 -2.91
C ARG A 218 -36.02 -14.95 -4.12
N ARG A 219 -36.91 -14.55 -5.03
CA ARG A 219 -36.58 -13.70 -6.18
C ARG A 219 -36.03 -12.35 -5.75
N ALA A 220 -36.65 -11.70 -4.77
CA ALA A 220 -36.18 -10.42 -4.26
C ALA A 220 -34.78 -10.53 -3.64
N LEU A 221 -34.51 -11.62 -2.92
CA LEU A 221 -33.21 -11.92 -2.35
C LEU A 221 -32.15 -12.18 -3.43
N GLU A 222 -32.48 -12.99 -4.45
CA GLU A 222 -31.62 -13.28 -5.60
C GLU A 222 -31.23 -11.99 -6.33
N LEU A 223 -32.20 -11.12 -6.63
CA LEU A 223 -31.96 -9.81 -7.24
C LEU A 223 -31.06 -8.91 -6.37
N ARG A 224 -31.27 -8.92 -5.05
CA ARG A 224 -30.42 -8.16 -4.12
C ARG A 224 -28.98 -8.68 -4.11
N HIS A 225 -28.79 -10.00 -4.09
CA HIS A 225 -27.46 -10.61 -4.16
C HIS A 225 -26.77 -10.28 -5.47
N ASP A 226 -27.46 -10.39 -6.61
CA ASP A 226 -26.89 -10.04 -7.91
C ASP A 226 -26.47 -8.57 -7.97
N ALA A 227 -27.29 -7.65 -7.43
CA ALA A 227 -26.95 -6.24 -7.36
C ALA A 227 -25.71 -5.98 -6.47
N ILE A 228 -25.57 -6.69 -5.35
CA ILE A 228 -24.39 -6.60 -4.47
C ILE A 228 -23.14 -7.10 -5.20
N PHE A 229 -23.22 -8.27 -5.84
CA PHE A 229 -22.08 -8.84 -6.57
C PHE A 229 -21.65 -7.94 -7.73
N ALA A 230 -22.59 -7.40 -8.50
CA ALA A 230 -22.28 -6.46 -9.58
C ALA A 230 -21.53 -5.22 -9.07
N LYS A 231 -21.96 -4.63 -7.95
CA LYS A 231 -21.28 -3.50 -7.33
C LYS A 231 -19.88 -3.86 -6.83
N LEU A 232 -19.70 -5.05 -6.26
CA LEU A 232 -18.38 -5.53 -5.81
C LEU A 232 -17.44 -5.78 -7.00
N GLU A 233 -17.92 -6.42 -8.06
CA GLU A 233 -17.15 -6.63 -9.29
C GLU A 233 -16.71 -5.30 -9.92
N GLU A 234 -17.61 -4.32 -9.99
CA GLU A 234 -17.31 -2.97 -10.45
C GLU A 234 -16.26 -2.29 -9.56
N ALA A 235 -16.48 -2.26 -8.24
CA ALA A 235 -15.56 -1.62 -7.30
C ALA A 235 -14.15 -2.22 -7.32
N VAL A 236 -14.05 -3.56 -7.41
CA VAL A 236 -12.75 -4.25 -7.52
C VAL A 236 -12.10 -3.94 -8.87
N THR A 237 -12.86 -3.94 -9.98
CA THR A 237 -12.33 -3.60 -11.30
C THR A 237 -11.78 -2.17 -11.34
N VAL A 238 -12.54 -1.20 -10.83
CA VAL A 238 -12.14 0.21 -10.71
C VAL A 238 -10.86 0.38 -9.87
N SER A 239 -10.64 -0.50 -8.88
CA SER A 239 -9.47 -0.45 -8.02
C SER A 239 -8.24 -1.14 -8.62
N VAL A 240 -8.42 -2.23 -9.37
CA VAL A 240 -7.31 -3.04 -9.94
C VAL A 240 -6.79 -2.47 -11.25
N GLU A 241 -7.67 -2.00 -12.13
CA GLU A 241 -7.28 -1.54 -13.47
C GLU A 241 -6.22 -0.42 -13.47
N PRO A 242 -6.29 0.61 -12.59
CA PRO A 242 -5.24 1.62 -12.49
C PRO A 242 -3.87 1.03 -12.08
N LEU A 243 -3.85 0.06 -11.16
CA LEU A 243 -2.62 -0.61 -10.73
C LEU A 243 -1.97 -1.36 -11.91
N GLU A 244 -2.76 -2.11 -12.68
CA GLU A 244 -2.24 -2.81 -13.86
C GLU A 244 -1.68 -1.85 -14.91
N LYS A 245 -2.40 -0.76 -15.19
CA LYS A 245 -1.95 0.28 -16.12
C LYS A 245 -0.64 0.92 -15.65
N MET A 246 -0.50 1.20 -14.37
CA MET A 246 0.72 1.74 -13.77
C MET A 246 1.93 0.83 -14.01
N PHE A 247 1.81 -0.47 -13.73
CA PHE A 247 2.92 -1.42 -13.94
C PHE A 247 3.27 -1.55 -15.43
N ARG A 248 2.26 -1.63 -16.31
CA ARG A 248 2.47 -1.70 -17.76
C ARG A 248 3.14 -0.43 -18.30
N ALA A 249 2.75 0.75 -17.82
CA ALA A 249 3.35 2.03 -18.19
C ALA A 249 4.82 2.12 -17.77
N ALA A 250 5.20 1.46 -16.67
CA ALA A 250 6.58 1.34 -16.23
C ALA A 250 7.37 0.22 -16.96
N GLY A 251 6.76 -0.45 -17.95
CA GLY A 251 7.38 -1.52 -18.73
C GLY A 251 7.48 -2.86 -17.98
N MET A 252 6.70 -3.05 -16.91
CA MET A 252 6.66 -4.28 -16.11
C MET A 252 5.44 -5.12 -16.48
N ASN A 253 5.61 -6.44 -16.52
CA ASN A 253 4.51 -7.39 -16.76
C ASN A 253 3.75 -7.69 -15.44
N PRO A 254 2.47 -7.33 -15.33
CA PRO A 254 1.68 -7.56 -14.12
C PRO A 254 1.68 -9.02 -13.61
N ASN A 255 1.64 -10.00 -14.52
CA ASN A 255 1.60 -11.41 -14.16
C ASN A 255 2.91 -11.88 -13.51
N ASP A 256 4.05 -11.43 -14.02
CA ASP A 256 5.37 -11.79 -13.49
C ASP A 256 5.60 -11.16 -12.11
N LEU A 257 5.04 -9.97 -11.88
CA LEU A 257 5.06 -9.29 -10.58
C LEU A 257 4.30 -10.08 -9.53
N ILE A 258 3.04 -10.45 -9.81
CA ILE A 258 2.20 -11.27 -8.92
C ILE A 258 2.91 -12.59 -8.61
N ALA A 259 3.43 -13.29 -9.62
CA ALA A 259 4.13 -14.55 -9.43
C ALA A 259 5.36 -14.41 -8.53
N THR A 260 6.13 -13.34 -8.70
CA THR A 260 7.33 -13.06 -7.89
C THR A 260 6.96 -12.71 -6.45
N VAL A 261 5.93 -11.90 -6.25
CA VAL A 261 5.43 -11.54 -4.91
C VAL A 261 4.92 -12.79 -4.21
N ARG A 262 4.09 -13.60 -4.87
CA ARG A 262 3.54 -14.84 -4.33
C ARG A 262 4.62 -15.83 -3.90
N LYS A 263 5.72 -15.96 -4.67
CA LYS A 263 6.87 -16.81 -4.28
C LYS A 263 7.60 -16.32 -3.02
N GLY A 264 7.67 -15.00 -2.83
CA GLY A 264 8.36 -14.38 -1.69
C GLY A 264 7.45 -14.07 -0.50
N TYR A 265 6.14 -14.20 -0.64
CA TYR A 265 5.16 -13.92 0.40
C TYR A 265 4.99 -15.15 1.29
N SER A 266 5.47 -15.06 2.52
CA SER A 266 5.38 -16.10 3.56
C SER A 266 4.50 -15.65 4.74
N GLY A 267 3.57 -14.73 4.50
CA GLY A 267 2.64 -14.24 5.52
C GLY A 267 1.76 -15.35 6.11
N GLN A 268 1.37 -15.20 7.37
CA GLN A 268 0.54 -16.18 8.10
C GLN A 268 -0.94 -16.21 7.67
N GLY A 269 -1.35 -15.40 6.69
CA GLY A 269 -2.66 -15.51 6.04
C GLY A 269 -2.53 -16.36 4.79
N GLY A 270 -2.96 -17.61 4.83
CA GLY A 270 -3.02 -18.48 3.65
C GLY A 270 -3.83 -17.83 2.51
N PRO A 271 -3.69 -18.33 1.27
CA PRO A 271 -4.47 -17.82 0.14
C PRO A 271 -5.96 -17.81 0.49
N LEU A 272 -6.69 -16.81 0.00
CA LEU A 272 -8.14 -16.75 0.17
C LEU A 272 -8.75 -18.06 -0.30
N THR A 273 -9.25 -18.86 0.64
CA THR A 273 -9.78 -20.17 0.33
C THR A 273 -11.06 -20.00 -0.47
N PRO A 274 -11.21 -20.72 -1.60
CA PRO A 274 -12.44 -20.65 -2.36
C PRO A 274 -13.61 -21.08 -1.48
N ILE A 275 -14.71 -20.34 -1.55
CA ILE A 275 -16.00 -20.74 -1.00
C ILE A 275 -16.35 -22.06 -1.71
N SER A 276 -16.28 -23.14 -0.94
CA SER A 276 -16.61 -24.48 -1.40
C SER A 276 -17.95 -24.85 -0.78
N ALA A 277 -19.02 -24.91 -1.58
CA ALA A 277 -20.22 -25.61 -1.14
C ALA A 277 -19.89 -27.09 -0.96
N SER A 278 -20.17 -27.56 0.25
CA SER A 278 -20.50 -28.94 0.55
C SER A 278 -19.32 -29.92 0.60
N SER A 279 -19.17 -30.53 1.77
CA SER A 279 -18.39 -31.75 2.01
C SER A 279 -18.87 -32.97 1.19
N MET A 280 -19.91 -32.82 0.36
CA MET A 280 -20.49 -33.88 -0.48
C MET A 280 -20.23 -33.71 -1.98
N GLY A 281 -19.34 -32.81 -2.42
CA GLY A 281 -18.85 -32.79 -3.81
C GLY A 281 -19.88 -32.35 -4.86
N GLY A 282 -20.81 -31.46 -4.49
CA GLY A 282 -21.76 -30.86 -5.45
C GLY A 282 -21.10 -29.87 -6.42
N THR A 283 -21.75 -29.60 -7.55
CA THR A 283 -21.33 -28.54 -8.48
C THR A 283 -21.54 -27.17 -7.85
N LEU A 284 -20.54 -26.30 -7.92
CA LEU A 284 -20.63 -24.92 -7.42
C LEU A 284 -21.82 -24.19 -8.07
N SER A 285 -22.59 -23.46 -7.25
CA SER A 285 -23.63 -22.57 -7.75
C SER A 285 -23.03 -21.38 -8.51
N SER A 286 -23.83 -20.74 -9.36
CA SER A 286 -23.42 -19.54 -10.11
C SER A 286 -22.94 -18.41 -9.19
N SER A 287 -23.60 -18.22 -8.04
CA SER A 287 -23.22 -17.22 -7.03
C SER A 287 -21.87 -17.53 -6.39
N GLU A 288 -21.54 -18.80 -6.16
CA GLU A 288 -20.25 -19.20 -5.59
C GLU A 288 -19.09 -19.05 -6.57
N LEU A 289 -19.32 -19.39 -7.85
CA LEU A 289 -18.35 -19.12 -8.91
C LEU A 289 -18.03 -17.62 -9.01
N ARG A 290 -19.06 -16.77 -8.95
CA ARG A 290 -18.89 -15.31 -8.89
C ARG A 290 -18.13 -14.85 -7.65
N ALA A 291 -18.54 -15.32 -6.47
CA ALA A 291 -17.87 -14.95 -5.22
C ALA A 291 -16.39 -15.35 -5.22
N ASN A 292 -16.05 -16.54 -5.71
CA ASN A 292 -14.67 -17.00 -5.88
C ASN A 292 -13.88 -16.14 -6.88
N ALA A 293 -14.51 -15.69 -7.97
CA ALA A 293 -13.87 -14.78 -8.91
C ALA A 293 -13.56 -13.41 -8.27
N ILE A 294 -14.48 -12.88 -7.45
CA ILE A 294 -14.27 -11.63 -6.71
C ILE A 294 -13.14 -11.79 -5.69
N LEU A 295 -13.16 -12.85 -4.88
CA LEU A 295 -12.09 -13.14 -3.92
C LEU A 295 -10.72 -13.22 -4.60
N LYS A 296 -10.63 -13.90 -5.74
CA LYS A 296 -9.40 -13.97 -6.52
C LYS A 296 -8.93 -12.58 -6.99
N ARG A 297 -9.84 -11.73 -7.48
CA ARG A 297 -9.47 -10.37 -7.90
C ARG A 297 -9.06 -9.48 -6.71
N MET A 298 -9.66 -9.67 -5.54
CA MET A 298 -9.23 -8.99 -4.31
C MET A 298 -7.82 -9.44 -3.89
N GLU A 299 -7.52 -10.74 -3.96
CA GLU A 299 -6.15 -11.24 -3.73
C GLU A 299 -5.16 -10.61 -4.73
N GLU A 300 -5.51 -10.55 -6.01
CA GLU A 300 -4.69 -9.90 -7.04
C GLU A 300 -4.46 -8.41 -6.72
N MET A 301 -5.49 -7.69 -6.27
CA MET A 301 -5.36 -6.30 -5.82
C MET A 301 -4.34 -6.16 -4.69
N ASP A 302 -4.42 -7.01 -3.67
CA ASP A 302 -3.50 -6.96 -2.52
C ASP A 302 -2.05 -7.24 -2.95
N LEU A 303 -1.87 -8.22 -3.84
CA LEU A 303 -0.57 -8.54 -4.43
C LEU A 303 -0.02 -7.38 -5.28
N TYR A 304 -0.86 -6.69 -6.05
CA TYR A 304 -0.46 -5.50 -6.80
C TYR A 304 -0.07 -4.35 -5.87
N ARG A 305 -0.83 -4.10 -4.81
CA ARG A 305 -0.48 -3.09 -3.81
C ARG A 305 0.88 -3.40 -3.19
N LEU A 306 1.10 -4.65 -2.79
CA LEU A 306 2.39 -5.09 -2.25
C LEU A 306 3.53 -4.95 -3.27
N ALA A 307 3.28 -5.30 -4.54
CA ALA A 307 4.26 -5.14 -5.61
C ALA A 307 4.66 -3.66 -5.81
N ALA A 308 3.72 -2.73 -5.64
CA ALA A 308 3.96 -1.30 -5.83
C ALA A 308 4.88 -0.70 -4.77
N TRP A 309 4.97 -1.29 -3.57
CA TRP A 309 5.96 -0.90 -2.55
C TRP A 309 7.37 -1.39 -2.87
N LYS A 310 7.47 -2.51 -3.61
CA LYS A 310 8.75 -3.17 -3.95
C LYS A 310 9.37 -2.70 -5.27
N ALA A 311 8.67 -1.87 -6.03
CA ALA A 311 9.12 -1.28 -7.29
C ALA A 311 9.27 0.25 -7.15
N PRO A 312 10.22 0.90 -7.85
CA PRO A 312 10.68 2.26 -7.57
C PRO A 312 9.73 3.36 -8.07
N PHE A 313 8.48 3.33 -7.60
CA PHE A 313 7.41 4.26 -7.93
C PHE A 313 7.44 5.55 -7.11
N ALA A 314 8.13 5.57 -5.97
CA ALA A 314 8.25 6.78 -5.17
C ALA A 314 9.25 7.78 -5.76
N ASN A 315 9.04 9.07 -5.45
CA ASN A 315 9.99 10.11 -5.80
C ASN A 315 11.21 10.05 -4.85
N PRO A 316 12.45 10.06 -5.35
CA PRO A 316 13.65 10.04 -4.51
C PRO A 316 13.82 11.32 -3.66
N ILE A 317 13.05 12.37 -3.91
CA ILE A 317 13.11 13.64 -3.19
C ILE A 317 11.70 14.08 -2.78
N LEU A 318 11.47 14.18 -1.47
CA LEU A 318 10.16 14.54 -0.90
C LEU A 318 10.00 16.06 -0.68
N SER A 319 11.11 16.81 -0.62
CA SER A 319 11.09 18.25 -0.36
C SER A 319 10.70 19.04 -1.63
N GLY A 320 9.71 19.94 -1.53
CA GLY A 320 9.13 20.70 -2.65
C GLY A 320 10.02 21.77 -3.32
N GLY A 321 11.35 21.67 -3.23
CA GLY A 321 12.31 22.68 -3.69
C GLY A 321 13.23 22.23 -4.83
N VAL A 322 12.85 21.19 -5.57
CA VAL A 322 13.72 20.56 -6.58
C VAL A 322 13.15 20.72 -7.99
N ARG A 323 14.03 21.11 -8.92
CA ARG A 323 13.71 21.27 -10.34
C ARG A 323 14.28 20.12 -11.14
N MET A 324 13.45 19.53 -11.99
CA MET A 324 13.88 18.58 -13.01
C MET A 324 14.69 19.33 -14.08
N THR A 325 15.97 18.97 -14.27
CA THR A 325 16.87 19.75 -15.14
C THR A 325 17.20 19.04 -16.44
N SER A 326 17.57 17.76 -16.40
CA SER A 326 17.95 17.05 -17.61
C SER A 326 17.38 15.63 -17.66
N GLY A 327 16.66 15.35 -18.75
CA GLY A 327 15.94 14.10 -18.97
C GLY A 327 16.82 12.93 -19.39
N PHE A 328 16.30 11.73 -19.20
CA PHE A 328 16.84 10.50 -19.79
C PHE A 328 16.85 10.59 -21.32
N GLY A 329 17.93 10.12 -21.97
CA GLY A 329 18.03 10.08 -23.43
C GLY A 329 19.30 10.73 -24.00
N SER A 330 19.38 10.81 -25.34
CA SER A 330 20.52 11.40 -26.03
C SER A 330 20.56 12.92 -25.86
N ARG A 331 21.66 13.45 -25.31
CA ARG A 331 21.88 14.88 -25.12
C ARG A 331 23.30 15.29 -25.53
N ASN A 332 23.55 16.59 -25.66
CA ASN A 332 24.92 17.11 -25.77
C ASN A 332 25.66 16.90 -24.44
N ASP A 333 26.90 16.46 -24.51
CA ASP A 333 27.75 16.23 -23.34
C ASP A 333 28.01 17.57 -22.64
N PRO A 334 27.70 17.70 -21.34
CA PRO A 334 27.85 18.97 -20.61
C PRO A 334 29.28 19.51 -20.54
N PHE A 335 30.28 18.70 -20.93
CA PHE A 335 31.69 19.04 -20.91
C PHE A 335 32.29 19.11 -22.33
N GLY A 336 31.45 19.17 -23.37
CA GLY A 336 31.87 19.44 -24.75
C GLY A 336 32.31 18.23 -25.58
N ALA A 337 32.12 17.00 -25.08
CA ALA A 337 32.55 15.77 -25.76
C ALA A 337 31.57 15.22 -26.83
N GLY A 338 30.77 16.08 -27.48
CA GLY A 338 29.79 15.66 -28.50
C GLY A 338 28.46 15.17 -27.92
N ARG A 339 27.77 14.21 -28.56
CA ARG A 339 26.50 13.64 -28.06
C ARG A 339 26.76 12.45 -27.14
N ARG A 340 26.05 12.40 -26.01
CA ARG A 340 26.13 11.32 -25.01
C ARG A 340 24.74 10.88 -24.58
N MET A 341 24.58 9.58 -24.32
CA MET A 341 23.37 9.05 -23.67
C MET A 341 23.36 9.41 -22.18
N HIS A 342 22.29 10.04 -21.73
CA HIS A 342 22.01 10.27 -20.32
C HIS A 342 21.18 9.10 -19.78
N GLU A 343 21.79 8.29 -18.92
CA GLU A 343 21.23 7.02 -18.41
C GLU A 343 20.23 7.21 -17.26
N GLY A 344 19.94 8.45 -16.87
CA GLY A 344 19.09 8.76 -15.72
C GLY A 344 18.34 10.07 -15.86
N GLN A 345 17.83 10.55 -14.72
CA GLN A 345 17.12 11.80 -14.56
C GLN A 345 17.88 12.70 -13.56
N ASP A 346 18.15 13.94 -13.97
CA ASP A 346 18.81 14.93 -13.12
C ASP A 346 17.78 15.82 -12.40
N PHE A 347 17.97 15.98 -11.09
CA PHE A 347 17.14 16.78 -10.19
C PHE A 347 18.01 17.81 -9.46
N ALA A 348 17.89 19.08 -9.81
CA ALA A 348 18.66 20.15 -9.17
C ALA A 348 17.95 20.68 -7.93
N GLY A 349 18.71 20.86 -6.86
CA GLY A 349 18.22 21.33 -5.57
C GLY A 349 19.36 21.89 -4.71
N ALA A 350 19.05 22.18 -3.44
CA ALA A 350 20.05 22.68 -2.51
C ALA A 350 21.07 21.60 -2.12
N TYR A 351 22.27 22.03 -1.77
CA TYR A 351 23.28 21.09 -1.25
C TYR A 351 22.80 20.53 0.09
N GLY A 352 22.92 19.21 0.26
CA GLY A 352 22.46 18.53 1.47
C GLY A 352 20.97 18.16 1.47
N THR A 353 20.22 18.42 0.40
CA THR A 353 18.81 17.99 0.30
C THR A 353 18.70 16.47 0.54
N PRO A 354 17.84 16.01 1.47
CA PRO A 354 17.67 14.59 1.75
C PRO A 354 17.21 13.78 0.53
N ILE A 355 17.86 12.65 0.30
CA ILE A 355 17.54 11.68 -0.75
C ILE A 355 17.01 10.40 -0.13
N TYR A 356 15.93 9.87 -0.70
CA TYR A 356 15.18 8.75 -0.17
C TYR A 356 15.16 7.54 -1.11
N ALA A 357 15.11 6.33 -0.54
CA ALA A 357 14.90 5.11 -1.29
C ALA A 357 13.52 5.10 -1.95
N THR A 358 13.46 4.73 -3.22
CA THR A 358 12.23 4.81 -4.03
C THR A 358 11.38 3.53 -3.96
N ALA A 359 11.93 2.47 -3.37
CA ALA A 359 11.30 1.19 -3.10
C ALA A 359 12.06 0.41 -2.03
N ASP A 360 11.42 -0.63 -1.49
CA ASP A 360 12.07 -1.60 -0.61
C ASP A 360 13.21 -2.32 -1.34
N GLY A 361 14.34 -2.54 -0.68
CA GLY A 361 15.49 -3.18 -1.30
C GLY A 361 16.68 -3.41 -0.38
N THR A 362 17.78 -3.81 -0.98
CA THR A 362 19.07 -4.01 -0.30
C THR A 362 20.14 -3.20 -0.99
N VAL A 363 20.91 -2.45 -0.22
CA VAL A 363 22.04 -1.65 -0.72
C VAL A 363 23.13 -2.59 -1.21
N ILE A 364 23.48 -2.52 -2.49
CA ILE A 364 24.52 -3.36 -3.12
C ILE A 364 25.80 -2.57 -3.41
N HIS A 365 25.75 -1.24 -3.30
CA HIS A 365 26.92 -0.37 -3.38
C HIS A 365 26.65 0.92 -2.61
N ALA A 366 27.63 1.36 -1.83
CA ALA A 366 27.62 2.61 -1.09
C ALA A 366 29.06 3.12 -1.01
N GLY A 367 29.46 4.00 -1.93
CA GLY A 367 30.86 4.45 -2.01
C GLY A 367 31.15 5.36 -3.19
N TRP A 368 32.44 5.51 -3.50
CA TRP A 368 32.88 6.29 -4.66
C TRP A 368 32.92 5.42 -5.92
N GLN A 369 32.36 5.93 -7.02
CA GLN A 369 32.50 5.33 -8.35
C GLN A 369 32.87 6.40 -9.37
N SER A 370 33.85 6.09 -10.23
CA SER A 370 34.30 7.02 -11.28
C SER A 370 33.14 7.52 -12.14
N GLY A 371 33.13 8.81 -12.46
CA GLY A 371 32.04 9.51 -13.13
C GLY A 371 30.88 9.89 -12.22
N TYR A 372 30.37 8.95 -11.41
CA TYR A 372 29.21 9.17 -10.53
C TYR A 372 29.53 9.92 -9.22
N GLY A 373 30.79 9.89 -8.78
CA GLY A 373 31.17 10.42 -7.47
C GLY A 373 30.70 9.50 -6.35
N ARG A 374 30.14 10.06 -5.28
CA ARG A 374 29.49 9.26 -4.23
C ARG A 374 28.17 8.71 -4.76
N LEU A 375 28.04 7.39 -4.69
CA LEU A 375 27.00 6.61 -5.34
C LEU A 375 26.40 5.61 -4.35
N ILE A 376 25.07 5.52 -4.36
CA ILE A 376 24.32 4.43 -3.75
C ILE A 376 23.65 3.64 -4.86
N LYS A 377 23.74 2.31 -4.80
CA LYS A 377 22.96 1.40 -5.65
C LYS A 377 22.11 0.50 -4.76
N ILE A 378 20.82 0.41 -5.05
CA ILE A 378 19.88 -0.44 -4.32
C ILE A 378 19.32 -1.48 -5.29
N ARG A 379 19.40 -2.75 -4.90
CA ARG A 379 18.71 -3.84 -5.59
C ARG A 379 17.33 -4.01 -4.99
N HIS A 380 16.33 -3.98 -5.84
CA HIS A 380 14.92 -4.15 -5.49
C HIS A 380 14.42 -5.52 -5.97
N ALA A 381 13.13 -5.77 -5.75
CA ALA A 381 12.46 -6.92 -6.36
C ALA A 381 12.41 -6.79 -7.90
N PHE A 382 11.97 -7.86 -8.56
CA PHE A 382 11.69 -7.87 -10.00
C PHE A 382 12.89 -7.54 -10.91
N GLY A 383 14.12 -7.71 -10.41
CA GLY A 383 15.33 -7.44 -11.18
C GLY A 383 15.60 -5.94 -11.42
N VAL A 384 15.00 -5.07 -10.59
CA VAL A 384 15.15 -3.63 -10.68
C VAL A 384 16.31 -3.15 -9.79
N GLU A 385 17.13 -2.25 -10.31
CA GLU A 385 18.19 -1.55 -9.58
C GLU A 385 17.96 -0.04 -9.69
N THR A 386 18.14 0.68 -8.58
CA THR A 386 18.16 2.15 -8.60
C THR A 386 19.54 2.67 -8.25
N ARG A 387 19.90 3.83 -8.81
CA ARG A 387 21.17 4.50 -8.55
C ARG A 387 20.96 5.96 -8.16
N TYR A 388 21.74 6.40 -7.16
CA TYR A 388 21.71 7.75 -6.61
C TYR A 388 23.12 8.31 -6.59
N ALA A 389 23.44 9.21 -7.51
CA ALA A 389 24.80 9.70 -7.73
C ALA A 389 24.98 11.18 -7.36
N HIS A 390 26.23 11.63 -7.44
CA HIS A 390 26.68 12.98 -7.12
C HIS A 390 26.44 13.39 -5.66
N LEU A 391 26.30 12.42 -4.76
CA LEU A 391 25.92 12.67 -3.37
C LEU A 391 26.98 13.48 -2.60
N SER A 392 26.54 14.28 -1.64
CA SER A 392 27.41 14.93 -0.67
C SER A 392 27.76 13.98 0.47
N GLN A 393 26.78 13.23 0.94
CA GLN A 393 26.91 12.26 2.02
C GLN A 393 26.11 10.99 1.72
N ILE A 394 26.69 9.84 2.08
CA ILE A 394 26.04 8.53 2.08
C ILE A 394 25.66 8.21 3.52
N ARG A 395 24.44 7.73 3.76
CA ARG A 395 23.90 7.44 5.10
C ARG A 395 23.54 5.97 5.31
N VAL A 396 23.96 5.11 4.38
CA VAL A 396 23.68 3.67 4.38
C VAL A 396 24.92 2.88 4.03
N GLU A 397 24.91 1.61 4.39
CA GLU A 397 26.03 0.69 4.19
C GLU A 397 25.66 -0.45 3.23
N VAL A 398 26.67 -1.07 2.61
CA VAL A 398 26.46 -2.24 1.74
C VAL A 398 25.86 -3.40 2.57
N GLY A 399 24.81 -4.03 2.05
CA GLY A 399 24.07 -5.10 2.73
C GLY A 399 22.88 -4.59 3.57
N GLN A 400 22.78 -3.28 3.82
CA GLN A 400 21.65 -2.72 4.56
C GLN A 400 20.33 -2.90 3.79
N LYS A 401 19.30 -3.37 4.48
CA LYS A 401 17.92 -3.34 3.99
C LYS A 401 17.34 -1.95 4.20
N VAL A 402 16.71 -1.42 3.17
CA VAL A 402 16.05 -0.10 3.20
C VAL A 402 14.63 -0.25 2.71
N SER A 403 13.73 0.51 3.33
CA SER A 403 12.32 0.60 2.97
C SER A 403 12.08 1.82 2.08
N ARG A 404 11.01 1.77 1.30
CA ARG A 404 10.54 2.93 0.54
C ARG A 404 10.37 4.14 1.46
N GLY A 405 11.01 5.26 1.12
CA GLY A 405 10.97 6.50 1.92
C GLY A 405 12.07 6.62 2.98
N ASP A 406 12.97 5.64 3.13
CA ASP A 406 14.13 5.76 4.01
C ASP A 406 15.13 6.78 3.45
N ARG A 407 15.66 7.67 4.30
CA ARG A 407 16.71 8.61 3.89
C ARG A 407 18.03 7.85 3.73
N ILE A 408 18.53 7.80 2.51
CA ILE A 408 19.73 7.02 2.15
C ILE A 408 20.99 7.88 1.96
N GLY A 409 20.82 9.17 1.69
CA GLY A 409 21.93 10.06 1.41
C GLY A 409 21.47 11.50 1.26
N ASP A 410 22.40 12.36 0.87
CA ASP A 410 22.16 13.78 0.70
C ASP A 410 22.68 14.28 -0.65
N MET A 411 21.93 15.18 -1.28
CA MET A 411 22.27 15.78 -2.57
C MET A 411 23.61 16.52 -2.50
N GLY A 412 24.39 16.45 -3.57
CA GLY A 412 25.69 17.10 -3.63
C GLY A 412 26.12 17.46 -5.04
N ASN A 413 27.43 17.57 -5.22
CA ASN A 413 28.09 17.91 -6.48
C ASN A 413 29.39 17.10 -6.64
N SER A 414 29.39 15.81 -6.24
CA SER A 414 30.58 14.97 -6.30
C SER A 414 30.75 14.27 -7.65
N GLY A 415 31.97 13.87 -8.00
CA GLY A 415 32.24 13.19 -9.28
C GLY A 415 32.18 14.15 -10.47
N ARG A 416 31.71 13.64 -11.61
CA ARG A 416 31.60 14.43 -12.85
C ARG A 416 30.24 15.14 -12.90
N SER A 417 30.18 16.29 -12.25
CA SER A 417 28.97 17.09 -12.09
C SER A 417 29.25 18.57 -12.36
N THR A 418 28.28 19.30 -12.92
CA THR A 418 28.40 20.74 -13.25
C THR A 418 27.78 21.66 -12.19
N GLY A 419 27.07 21.10 -11.20
CA GLY A 419 26.42 21.84 -10.13
C GLY A 419 25.63 20.91 -9.21
N THR A 420 25.09 21.42 -8.11
CA THR A 420 24.38 20.59 -7.13
C THR A 420 23.11 19.95 -7.73
N HIS A 421 23.11 18.63 -7.82
CA HIS A 421 21.95 17.86 -8.28
C HIS A 421 22.04 16.39 -7.83
N LEU A 422 20.90 15.70 -7.87
CA LEU A 422 20.82 14.25 -7.84
C LEU A 422 20.75 13.73 -9.29
N HIS A 423 21.64 12.82 -9.64
CA HIS A 423 21.48 11.97 -10.83
C HIS A 423 20.87 10.64 -10.40
N TYR A 424 19.65 10.37 -10.86
CA TYR A 424 18.85 9.20 -10.49
C TYR A 424 18.66 8.26 -11.68
N GLU A 425 19.04 6.99 -11.54
CA GLU A 425 18.79 5.97 -12.57
C GLU A 425 17.84 4.90 -12.06
N VAL A 426 17.04 4.35 -12.97
CA VAL A 426 16.33 3.08 -12.80
C VAL A 426 16.85 2.12 -13.87
N ARG A 427 17.16 0.89 -13.48
CA ARG A 427 17.70 -0.13 -14.38
C ARG A 427 16.92 -1.43 -14.22
N ILE A 428 16.55 -2.06 -15.33
CA ILE A 428 15.93 -3.40 -15.36
C ILE A 428 16.89 -4.36 -16.03
N GLY A 429 17.24 -5.46 -15.38
CA GLY A 429 18.17 -6.44 -15.94
C GLY A 429 19.55 -5.85 -16.28
N GLY A 430 19.94 -4.77 -15.60
CA GLY A 430 21.19 -4.04 -15.83
C GLY A 430 21.12 -2.95 -16.90
N ALA A 431 20.06 -2.87 -17.72
CA ALA A 431 19.89 -1.84 -18.74
C ALA A 431 19.18 -0.59 -18.14
N PRO A 432 19.66 0.64 -18.42
CA PRO A 432 19.02 1.85 -17.91
C PRO A 432 17.71 2.13 -18.66
N VAL A 433 16.68 2.48 -17.91
CA VAL A 433 15.35 2.84 -18.41
C VAL A 433 14.98 4.24 -17.92
N ASN A 434 14.05 4.90 -18.61
CA ASN A 434 13.64 6.24 -18.25
C ASN A 434 13.00 6.26 -16.85
N PRO A 435 13.61 6.88 -15.82
CA PRO A 435 13.07 6.89 -14.45
C PRO A 435 11.70 7.56 -14.34
N MET A 436 11.39 8.47 -15.26
CA MET A 436 10.12 9.20 -15.23
C MET A 436 8.92 8.35 -15.61
N THR A 437 9.09 7.21 -16.27
CA THR A 437 7.95 6.30 -16.52
C THR A 437 7.41 5.74 -15.20
N PHE A 438 8.29 5.42 -14.25
CA PHE A 438 7.92 4.97 -12.92
C PHE A 438 7.29 6.09 -12.10
N ILE A 439 7.97 7.23 -11.98
CA ILE A 439 7.50 8.35 -11.15
C ILE A 439 6.14 8.89 -11.64
N LYS A 440 5.92 8.94 -12.96
CA LYS A 440 4.63 9.39 -13.52
C LYS A 440 3.54 8.35 -13.33
N ALA A 441 3.82 7.08 -13.60
CA ALA A 441 2.83 6.01 -13.44
C ALA A 441 2.28 5.93 -12.00
N ALA A 442 3.11 6.24 -11.01
CA ALA A 442 2.69 6.28 -9.61
C ALA A 442 1.67 7.40 -9.29
N ARG A 443 1.76 8.55 -9.96
CA ARG A 443 0.86 9.70 -9.71
C ARG A 443 -0.59 9.45 -10.12
N ASP A 444 -0.78 8.54 -11.06
CA ASP A 444 -2.11 8.21 -11.58
C ASP A 444 -2.84 7.18 -10.68
N VAL A 445 -2.19 6.71 -9.61
CA VAL A 445 -2.69 5.65 -8.72
C VAL A 445 -2.64 6.02 -7.24
N PHE A 446 -1.64 6.79 -6.79
CA PHE A 446 -1.42 7.12 -5.37
C PHE A 446 -1.65 8.59 -5.03
#